data_AF-A0A064CAB7-F1
#
_entry.id   AF-A0A064CAB7-F1
#
_cell.length_a   1.000
_cell.length_b   1.000
_cell.length_c   1.000
_cell.angle_alpha   90.00
_cell.angle_beta   90.00
_cell.angle_gamma   90.00
#
_symmetry.space_group_name_H-M   'P 1'
#
loop_
_entity.id
_entity.type
_entity.pdbx_description
1 polymer ?
#
loop_
_entity_poly.entity_id
_entity_poly.type
_entity_poly.pdbx_seq_one_letter_code
_entity_poly.pdbx_strand_id
1 'polypeptide(L)'
;MYVNERKRSSVPIADGLALRLGHPTEGLPVVFELARDGHTHLAPVIASPSGAAAPAHAAPALDDDEDLDEDPSGDIDPALAHVGAAVAARRAELDLTQRGLARDGIVAGATLIALEKGRRWPRNATLGKLEGALGWQPGTLNQLREEAAAASTDAVPASALADVIDLALVALSARITDLPERTEPNFTSRATAILAELHKLEIATATAARNARGSAALAVALGAVRARYNDLMLHAAHAPNATVGQRLYAARRALGLSADEAANAAGIDTTELLSAEAGERLEARPTAALEALLDQLAPVAPTA
;
A
#
# COMPACT_ATOMS: atom_id res chain seq x y z
N MET A 1 -9.16 19.89 -0.31
CA MET A 1 -10.06 20.58 0.65
C MET A 1 -10.26 22.02 0.21
N TYR A 2 -11.36 22.67 0.64
CA TYR A 2 -11.60 24.09 0.38
C TYR A 2 -11.43 24.90 1.67
N VAL A 3 -10.65 25.97 1.60
CA VAL A 3 -10.45 26.93 2.70
C VAL A 3 -10.63 28.32 2.13
N ASN A 4 -11.51 29.12 2.74
CA ASN A 4 -11.93 30.43 2.21
C ASN A 4 -12.27 30.34 0.72
N GLU A 5 -13.09 29.34 0.36
CA GLU A 5 -13.57 29.06 -1.01
C GLU A 5 -12.49 28.68 -2.02
N ARG A 6 -11.22 28.57 -1.62
CA ARG A 6 -10.11 28.17 -2.48
C ARG A 6 -9.70 26.72 -2.24
N LYS A 7 -9.53 25.96 -3.33
CA LYS A 7 -9.01 24.59 -3.28
C LYS A 7 -7.55 24.61 -2.82
N ARG A 8 -7.24 23.88 -1.76
CA ARG A 8 -5.89 23.71 -1.20
C ARG A 8 -5.56 22.22 -1.08
N SER A 9 -4.28 21.89 -1.28
CA SER A 9 -3.70 20.57 -1.06
C SER A 9 -3.05 20.42 0.32
N SER A 10 -2.71 21.54 0.97
CA SER A 10 -2.16 21.60 2.34
C SER A 10 -2.62 22.90 3.02
N VAL A 11 -2.92 22.81 4.32
CA VAL A 11 -3.29 23.95 5.18
C VAL A 11 -2.72 23.70 6.59
N PRO A 12 -2.04 24.69 7.21
CA PRO A 12 -1.62 24.58 8.59
C PRO A 12 -2.85 24.56 9.51
N ILE A 13 -2.89 23.59 10.44
CA ILE A 13 -3.99 23.46 11.40
C ILE A 13 -3.83 24.53 12.48
N ALA A 14 -4.87 25.34 12.67
CA ALA A 14 -4.97 26.32 13.74
C ALA A 14 -6.22 26.05 14.58
N ASP A 15 -6.21 26.50 15.84
CA ASP A 15 -7.34 26.37 16.74
C ASP A 15 -8.56 27.14 16.17
N GLY A 16 -9.71 26.48 16.09
CA GLY A 16 -10.93 27.02 15.48
C GLY A 16 -10.96 27.01 13.95
N LEU A 17 -10.05 26.30 13.28
CA LEU A 17 -10.04 26.22 11.81
C LEU A 17 -11.26 25.45 11.29
N ALA A 18 -12.02 26.05 10.38
CA ALA A 18 -13.11 25.40 9.66
C ALA A 18 -12.72 25.05 8.21
N LEU A 19 -12.80 23.78 7.85
CA LEU A 19 -12.58 23.25 6.51
C LEU A 19 -13.90 22.77 5.90
N ARG A 20 -14.05 22.92 4.59
CA ARG A 20 -15.10 22.23 3.83
C ARG A 20 -14.51 21.20 2.89
N LEU A 21 -14.96 19.96 3.02
CA LEU A 21 -14.52 18.84 2.19
C LEU A 21 -15.49 18.65 1.02
N GLY A 22 -14.96 18.40 -0.18
CA GLY A 22 -15.75 18.14 -1.38
C GLY A 22 -16.22 19.39 -2.14
N HIS A 23 -16.73 20.42 -1.46
CA HIS A 23 -17.28 21.62 -2.12
C HIS A 23 -17.12 22.90 -1.25
N PRO A 24 -16.89 24.11 -1.82
CA PRO A 24 -16.66 25.33 -1.03
C PRO A 24 -17.87 25.84 -0.23
N THR A 25 -19.10 25.58 -0.67
CA THR A 25 -20.34 26.04 0.02
C THR A 25 -21.14 24.87 0.60
N GLU A 26 -21.39 23.83 -0.19
CA GLU A 26 -22.15 22.63 0.18
C GLU A 26 -21.33 21.49 0.79
N GLY A 27 -20.01 21.67 0.94
CA GLY A 27 -19.12 20.61 1.44
C GLY A 27 -19.28 20.33 2.92
N LEU A 28 -18.93 19.11 3.34
CA LEU A 28 -18.97 18.67 4.74
C LEU A 28 -18.09 19.61 5.59
N PRO A 29 -18.65 20.30 6.60
CA PRO A 29 -17.86 21.15 7.48
C PRO A 29 -17.08 20.30 8.49
N VAL A 30 -15.79 20.59 8.63
CA VAL A 30 -14.91 19.98 9.63
C VAL A 30 -14.25 21.12 10.40
N VAL A 31 -14.49 21.19 11.71
CA VAL A 31 -13.88 22.19 12.59
C VAL A 31 -12.80 21.53 13.42
N PHE A 32 -11.64 22.16 13.51
CA PHE A 32 -10.52 21.71 14.32
C PHE A 32 -10.44 22.57 15.58
N GLU A 33 -10.54 21.92 16.72
CA GLU A 33 -10.23 22.51 18.01
C GLU A 33 -8.94 21.88 18.53
N LEU A 34 -7.94 22.70 18.85
CA LEU A 34 -6.74 22.19 19.49
C LEU A 34 -7.05 21.97 20.97
N ALA A 35 -6.98 20.70 21.40
CA ALA A 35 -7.10 20.36 22.81
C ALA A 35 -6.01 21.10 23.61
N ARG A 36 -6.44 21.99 24.52
CA ARG A 36 -5.52 22.83 25.30
C ARG A 36 -4.89 22.10 26.48
N ASP A 37 -5.43 20.95 26.85
CA ASP A 37 -4.87 20.06 27.87
C ASP A 37 -4.74 18.66 27.24
N GLY A 38 -3.58 18.03 27.39
CA GLY A 38 -3.11 16.84 26.65
C GLY A 38 -3.88 15.53 26.88
N HIS A 39 -5.19 15.58 27.10
CA HIS A 39 -6.07 14.43 27.27
C HIS A 39 -7.34 14.65 26.44
N THR A 40 -7.56 13.85 25.39
CA THR A 40 -8.87 13.82 24.71
C THR A 40 -9.42 12.41 24.68
N HIS A 41 -10.35 12.18 25.60
CA HIS A 41 -11.37 11.15 25.51
C HIS A 41 -12.30 11.50 24.34
N LEU A 42 -12.35 10.66 23.31
CA LEU A 42 -13.27 10.83 22.19
C LEU A 42 -14.71 10.63 22.71
N ALA A 43 -15.49 11.71 22.78
CA ALA A 43 -16.92 11.63 23.05
C ALA A 43 -17.66 11.09 21.81
N PRO A 44 -18.67 10.22 21.98
CA PRO A 44 -19.46 9.72 20.86
C PRO A 44 -20.31 10.83 20.26
N VAL A 45 -20.39 10.85 18.93
CA VAL A 45 -21.25 11.77 18.18
C VAL A 45 -22.72 11.45 18.48
N ILE A 46 -23.36 12.30 19.29
CA ILE A 46 -24.80 12.26 19.51
C ILE A 46 -25.45 13.09 18.40
N ALA A 47 -26.07 12.42 17.43
CA ALA A 47 -27.00 13.07 16.52
C ALA A 47 -28.30 13.35 17.28
N SER A 48 -28.64 14.63 17.47
CA SER A 48 -29.97 15.03 17.94
C SER A 48 -30.88 15.37 16.74
N PRO A 49 -32.18 15.00 16.78
CA PRO A 49 -33.12 15.13 15.67
C PRO A 49 -34.06 16.37 15.79
N SER A 50 -34.90 16.54 14.75
CA SER A 50 -36.12 17.39 14.66
C SER A 50 -35.91 18.81 14.07
N GLY A 51 -36.69 19.30 13.10
CA GLY A 51 -37.87 18.81 12.38
C GLY A 51 -38.57 19.98 11.66
N ALA A 52 -39.31 19.69 10.56
CA ALA A 52 -40.60 20.31 10.12
C ALA A 52 -40.78 20.35 8.57
N ALA A 53 -41.71 19.49 8.10
CA ALA A 53 -42.78 19.62 7.06
C ALA A 53 -42.76 20.81 6.06
N ALA A 54 -43.16 20.74 4.77
CA ALA A 54 -43.88 19.82 3.85
C ALA A 54 -43.91 20.50 2.42
N PRO A 55 -44.68 20.08 1.37
CA PRO A 55 -45.05 18.76 0.84
C PRO A 55 -44.72 18.54 -0.67
N ALA A 56 -44.87 17.27 -1.10
CA ALA A 56 -45.36 16.74 -2.39
C ALA A 56 -44.73 17.16 -3.74
N HIS A 57 -44.04 16.19 -4.38
CA HIS A 57 -44.42 15.73 -5.71
C HIS A 57 -44.07 14.25 -5.90
N ALA A 58 -45.07 13.48 -6.34
CA ALA A 58 -45.00 12.05 -6.57
C ALA A 58 -44.30 11.72 -7.88
N ALA A 59 -43.36 10.77 -7.82
CA ALA A 59 -42.82 10.02 -8.95
C ALA A 59 -42.84 8.53 -8.56
N PRO A 60 -43.02 7.59 -9.53
CA PRO A 60 -43.50 6.25 -9.23
C PRO A 60 -42.43 5.41 -8.52
N ALA A 61 -42.89 4.60 -7.57
CA ALA A 61 -42.08 3.63 -6.83
C ALA A 61 -41.50 2.59 -7.80
N LEU A 62 -40.17 2.51 -7.84
CA LEU A 62 -39.47 1.29 -8.24
C LEU A 62 -39.32 0.46 -6.97
N ASP A 63 -39.65 -0.83 -7.07
CA ASP A 63 -39.72 -1.82 -5.99
C ASP A 63 -38.67 -1.64 -4.89
N ASP A 64 -39.16 -1.72 -3.65
CA ASP A 64 -38.38 -1.75 -2.41
C ASP A 64 -37.39 -2.91 -2.43
N ASP A 65 -36.11 -2.59 -2.61
CA ASP A 65 -34.98 -3.51 -2.47
C ASP A 65 -34.44 -3.51 -1.02
N GLU A 66 -35.34 -3.75 -0.07
CA GLU A 66 -34.97 -4.07 1.32
C GLU A 66 -34.82 -5.59 1.46
N ASP A 67 -33.66 -6.10 1.06
CA ASP A 67 -33.05 -7.32 1.60
C ASP A 67 -31.60 -7.30 1.12
N LEU A 68 -30.74 -6.62 1.88
CA LEU A 68 -29.32 -6.49 1.61
C LEU A 68 -28.56 -7.31 2.63
N ASP A 69 -28.05 -8.45 2.19
CA ASP A 69 -27.02 -9.21 2.92
C ASP A 69 -25.83 -8.27 3.19
N GLU A 70 -25.73 -7.83 4.44
CA GLU A 70 -24.64 -7.01 4.95
C GLU A 70 -23.49 -7.95 5.31
N ASP A 71 -22.53 -8.14 4.39
CA ASP A 71 -21.21 -8.65 4.75
C ASP A 71 -20.36 -7.46 5.21
N PRO A 72 -20.04 -7.33 6.51
CA PRO A 72 -19.32 -6.19 7.06
C PRO A 72 -17.79 -6.32 6.88
N SER A 73 -17.31 -7.36 6.20
CA SER A 73 -15.88 -7.49 5.89
C SER A 73 -15.52 -6.64 4.67
N GLY A 74 -14.73 -5.59 4.87
CA GLY A 74 -14.27 -4.67 3.83
C GLY A 74 -13.27 -5.25 2.83
N ASP A 75 -13.25 -6.57 2.62
CA ASP A 75 -12.40 -7.23 1.63
C ASP A 75 -13.06 -7.12 0.26
N ILE A 76 -12.41 -6.36 -0.64
CA ILE A 76 -12.83 -6.21 -2.04
C ILE A 76 -12.42 -7.49 -2.78
N ASP A 77 -13.39 -8.23 -3.30
CA ASP A 77 -13.13 -9.39 -4.16
C ASP A 77 -12.37 -8.93 -5.42
N PRO A 78 -11.14 -9.43 -5.68
CA PRO A 78 -10.32 -9.00 -6.80
C PRO A 78 -10.95 -9.32 -8.17
N ALA A 79 -11.71 -10.41 -8.28
CA ALA A 79 -12.44 -10.73 -9.51
C ALA A 79 -13.58 -9.72 -9.72
N LEU A 80 -14.27 -9.36 -8.65
CA LEU A 80 -15.33 -8.35 -8.67
C LEU A 80 -14.79 -6.94 -8.99
N ALA A 81 -13.62 -6.58 -8.47
CA ALA A 81 -12.94 -5.33 -8.79
C ALA A 81 -12.51 -5.26 -10.26
N HIS A 82 -12.03 -6.36 -10.83
CA HIS A 82 -11.68 -6.45 -12.24
C HIS A 82 -12.90 -6.19 -13.13
N VAL A 83 -14.03 -6.86 -12.84
CA VAL A 83 -15.27 -6.63 -13.58
C VAL A 83 -15.80 -5.21 -13.40
N GLY A 84 -15.75 -4.67 -12.18
CA GLY A 84 -16.14 -3.29 -11.88
C GLY A 84 -15.34 -2.25 -12.68
N ALA A 85 -14.02 -2.45 -12.80
CA ALA A 85 -13.16 -1.61 -13.62
C ALA A 85 -13.50 -1.71 -15.12
N ALA A 86 -13.79 -2.92 -15.62
CA ALA A 86 -14.20 -3.13 -17.01
C ALA A 86 -15.53 -2.42 -17.33
N VAL A 87 -16.50 -2.47 -16.41
CA VAL A 87 -17.78 -1.73 -16.50
C VAL A 87 -17.53 -0.23 -16.56
N ALA A 88 -16.72 0.31 -15.65
CA ALA A 88 -16.42 1.73 -15.60
C ALA A 88 -15.71 2.22 -16.86
N ALA A 89 -14.75 1.44 -17.37
CA ALA A 89 -14.03 1.73 -18.60
C ALA A 89 -14.96 1.75 -19.81
N ARG A 90 -15.78 0.71 -19.98
CA ARG A 90 -16.74 0.62 -21.09
C ARG A 90 -17.76 1.75 -21.06
N ARG A 91 -18.24 2.09 -19.86
CA ARG A 91 -19.16 3.20 -19.66
C ARG A 91 -18.51 4.53 -20.10
N ALA A 92 -17.24 4.74 -19.75
CA ALA A 92 -16.49 5.93 -20.16
C ALA A 92 -16.25 5.99 -21.67
N GLU A 93 -16.00 4.84 -22.33
CA GLU A 93 -15.85 4.76 -23.79
C GLU A 93 -17.13 5.17 -24.55
N LEU A 94 -18.30 4.93 -23.95
CA LEU A 94 -19.61 5.25 -24.54
C LEU A 94 -20.14 6.61 -24.08
N ASP A 95 -19.33 7.42 -23.40
CA ASP A 95 -19.72 8.71 -22.80
C ASP A 95 -20.96 8.62 -21.88
N LEU A 96 -21.17 7.45 -21.27
CA LEU A 96 -22.28 7.21 -20.36
C LEU A 96 -21.91 7.69 -18.95
N THR A 97 -22.83 8.40 -18.29
CA THR A 97 -22.61 8.85 -16.90
C THR A 97 -23.37 7.96 -15.92
N GLN A 98 -22.82 7.75 -14.72
CA GLN A 98 -23.52 7.01 -13.66
C GLN A 98 -24.89 7.62 -13.34
N ARG A 99 -24.97 8.96 -13.30
CA ARG A 99 -26.22 9.71 -13.09
C ARG A 99 -27.19 9.57 -14.26
N GLY A 100 -26.69 9.48 -15.50
CA GLY A 100 -27.49 9.24 -16.69
C GLY A 100 -28.16 7.86 -16.66
N LEU A 101 -27.38 6.82 -16.43
CA LEU A 101 -27.90 5.45 -16.32
C LEU A 101 -28.93 5.28 -15.19
N ALA A 102 -28.76 6.00 -14.07
CA ALA A 102 -29.75 6.03 -13.00
C ALA A 102 -31.02 6.79 -13.39
N ARG A 103 -30.90 7.93 -14.07
CA ARG A 103 -32.05 8.71 -14.57
C ARG A 103 -32.87 7.91 -15.59
N ASP A 104 -32.19 7.15 -16.44
CA ASP A 104 -32.80 6.34 -17.49
C ASP A 104 -33.37 5.00 -16.96
N GLY A 105 -33.29 4.77 -15.64
CA GLY A 105 -33.87 3.58 -14.98
C GLY A 105 -33.13 2.27 -15.27
N ILE A 106 -31.90 2.34 -15.80
CA ILE A 106 -31.09 1.17 -16.16
C ILE A 106 -30.55 0.51 -14.89
N VAL A 107 -29.94 1.28 -14.00
CA VAL A 107 -29.37 0.80 -12.72
C VAL A 107 -29.35 1.92 -11.68
N ALA A 108 -29.67 1.60 -10.43
CA ALA A 108 -29.56 2.56 -9.33
C ALA A 108 -28.11 3.03 -9.16
N GLY A 109 -27.91 4.34 -8.94
CA GLY A 109 -26.56 4.92 -8.88
C GLY A 109 -25.67 4.30 -7.79
N ALA A 110 -26.23 3.99 -6.63
CA ALA A 110 -25.52 3.32 -5.54
C ALA A 110 -25.05 1.91 -5.94
N THR A 111 -25.90 1.15 -6.64
CA THR A 111 -25.60 -0.20 -7.14
C THR A 111 -24.48 -0.17 -8.19
N LEU A 112 -24.53 0.78 -9.12
CA LEU A 112 -23.48 0.95 -10.13
C LEU A 112 -22.14 1.35 -9.49
N ILE A 113 -22.15 2.27 -8.52
CA ILE A 113 -20.93 2.65 -7.78
C ILE A 113 -20.35 1.47 -6.99
N ALA A 114 -21.20 0.66 -6.36
CA ALA A 114 -20.77 -0.51 -5.60
C ALA A 114 -20.16 -1.57 -6.52
N LEU A 115 -20.77 -1.82 -7.70
CA LEU A 115 -20.22 -2.70 -8.72
C LEU A 115 -18.88 -2.19 -9.25
N GLU A 116 -18.81 -0.91 -9.68
CA GLU A 116 -17.57 -0.33 -10.25
C GLU A 116 -16.41 -0.32 -9.25
N LYS A 117 -16.70 -0.24 -7.95
CA LYS A 117 -15.70 -0.33 -6.87
C LYS A 117 -15.38 -1.76 -6.43
N GLY A 118 -15.97 -2.77 -7.07
CA GLY A 118 -15.75 -4.16 -6.71
C GLY A 118 -16.36 -4.59 -5.37
N ARG A 119 -17.34 -3.85 -4.84
CA ARG A 119 -17.89 -4.04 -3.49
C ARG A 119 -19.14 -4.91 -3.45
N ARG A 120 -19.93 -4.93 -4.52
CA ARG A 120 -21.19 -5.68 -4.57
C ARG A 120 -21.50 -6.14 -5.99
N TRP A 121 -22.06 -7.35 -6.09
CA TRP A 121 -22.60 -7.88 -7.34
C TRP A 121 -24.11 -7.59 -7.43
N PRO A 122 -24.58 -6.88 -8.47
CA PRO A 122 -26.01 -6.66 -8.70
C PRO A 122 -26.76 -7.94 -9.05
N ARG A 123 -28.09 -7.91 -8.93
CA ARG A 123 -28.95 -9.04 -9.37
C ARG A 123 -28.91 -9.20 -10.89
N ASN A 124 -29.15 -10.41 -11.38
CA ASN A 124 -29.12 -10.75 -12.82
C ASN A 124 -29.99 -9.85 -13.69
N ALA A 125 -31.17 -9.42 -13.20
CA ALA A 125 -32.04 -8.50 -13.95
C ALA A 125 -31.37 -7.13 -14.18
N THR A 126 -30.67 -6.62 -13.17
CA THR A 126 -29.93 -5.35 -13.25
C THR A 126 -28.69 -5.50 -14.13
N LEU A 127 -27.98 -6.63 -14.05
CA LEU A 127 -26.86 -6.94 -14.93
C LEU A 127 -27.28 -6.94 -16.40
N GLY A 128 -28.40 -7.59 -16.75
CA GLY A 128 -28.89 -7.62 -18.12
C GLY A 128 -29.25 -6.23 -18.67
N LYS A 129 -29.85 -5.35 -17.86
CA LYS A 129 -30.10 -3.94 -18.23
C LYS A 129 -28.80 -3.18 -18.47
N LEU A 130 -27.81 -3.36 -17.59
CA LEU A 130 -26.50 -2.71 -17.68
C LEU A 130 -25.72 -3.20 -18.90
N GLU A 131 -25.69 -4.51 -19.17
CA GLU A 131 -25.08 -5.09 -20.36
C GLU A 131 -25.68 -4.53 -21.64
N GLY A 132 -27.02 -4.45 -21.71
CA GLY A 132 -27.71 -3.82 -22.84
C GLY A 132 -27.31 -2.36 -23.05
N ALA A 133 -27.21 -1.58 -21.97
CA ALA A 133 -26.77 -0.18 -22.04
C ALA A 133 -25.29 -0.03 -22.45
N LEU A 134 -24.44 -1.00 -22.10
CA LEU A 134 -23.01 -1.05 -22.47
C LEU A 134 -22.76 -1.66 -23.87
N GLY A 135 -23.81 -2.09 -24.57
CA GLY A 135 -23.73 -2.76 -25.86
C GLY A 135 -23.10 -4.16 -25.79
N TRP A 136 -23.13 -4.79 -24.62
CA TRP A 136 -22.65 -6.15 -24.39
C TRP A 136 -23.75 -7.19 -24.58
N GLN A 137 -23.33 -8.41 -24.91
CA GLN A 137 -24.24 -9.54 -24.98
C GLN A 137 -24.71 -9.93 -23.57
N PRO A 138 -25.96 -10.39 -23.40
CA PRO A 138 -26.43 -10.89 -22.11
C PRO A 138 -25.50 -11.97 -21.55
N GLY A 139 -25.06 -11.81 -20.30
CA GLY A 139 -24.15 -12.73 -19.60
C GLY A 139 -22.66 -12.40 -19.72
N THR A 140 -22.27 -11.37 -20.47
CA THR A 140 -20.86 -10.94 -20.59
C THR A 140 -20.25 -10.61 -19.22
N LEU A 141 -20.99 -10.00 -18.30
CA LEU A 141 -20.51 -9.69 -16.96
C LEU A 141 -20.24 -10.95 -16.14
N ASN A 142 -21.10 -11.96 -16.25
CA ASN A 142 -20.88 -13.25 -15.59
C ASN A 142 -19.66 -13.97 -16.19
N GLN A 143 -19.51 -13.94 -17.51
CA GLN A 143 -18.34 -14.48 -18.19
C GLN A 143 -17.05 -13.79 -17.73
N LEU A 144 -17.02 -12.45 -17.70
CA LEU A 144 -15.87 -11.68 -17.20
C LEU A 144 -15.55 -12.01 -15.74
N ARG A 145 -16.57 -12.25 -14.90
CA ARG A 145 -16.38 -12.67 -13.51
C ARG A 145 -15.76 -14.07 -13.42
N GLU A 146 -16.25 -15.01 -14.21
CA GLU A 146 -15.72 -16.38 -14.28
C GLU A 146 -14.29 -16.40 -14.82
N GLU A 147 -14.00 -15.62 -15.87
CA GLU A 147 -12.66 -15.46 -16.43
C GLU A 147 -11.70 -14.82 -15.41
N ALA A 148 -12.15 -13.79 -14.68
CA ALA A 148 -11.35 -13.14 -13.64
C ALA A 148 -11.11 -14.07 -12.43
N ALA A 149 -12.10 -14.88 -12.05
CA ALA A 149 -11.96 -15.90 -11.02
C ALA A 149 -11.00 -17.01 -11.47
N ALA A 150 -11.10 -17.47 -12.71
CA ALA A 150 -10.21 -18.49 -13.30
C ALA A 150 -8.75 -18.00 -13.37
N ALA A 151 -8.53 -16.76 -13.80
CA ALA A 151 -7.20 -16.13 -13.80
C ALA A 151 -6.62 -15.99 -12.39
N SER A 152 -7.47 -15.86 -11.37
CA SER A 152 -7.06 -15.85 -9.96
C SER A 152 -6.71 -17.25 -9.44
N THR A 153 -7.25 -18.32 -10.05
CA THR A 153 -6.94 -19.72 -9.70
C THR A 153 -5.74 -20.32 -10.44
N ASP A 154 -5.27 -19.68 -11.52
CA ASP A 154 -3.96 -19.96 -12.15
C ASP A 154 -2.80 -19.32 -11.38
N ALA A 155 -3.09 -18.71 -10.22
CA ALA A 155 -2.10 -18.25 -9.27
C ALA A 155 -1.34 -19.45 -8.71
N VAL A 156 -0.01 -19.46 -8.91
CA VAL A 156 0.90 -20.42 -8.29
C VAL A 156 0.58 -20.50 -6.79
N PRO A 157 0.28 -21.69 -6.24
CA PRO A 157 -0.07 -21.82 -4.84
C PRO A 157 1.06 -21.25 -3.98
N ALA A 158 0.69 -20.53 -2.92
CA ALA A 158 1.66 -19.82 -2.07
C ALA A 158 2.75 -20.74 -1.49
N SER A 159 2.45 -22.03 -1.31
CA SER A 159 3.44 -23.05 -0.93
C SER A 159 4.48 -23.31 -2.02
N ALA A 160 4.06 -23.49 -3.27
CA ALA A 160 4.99 -23.70 -4.38
C ALA A 160 5.88 -22.47 -4.62
N LEU A 161 5.33 -21.26 -4.43
CA LEU A 161 6.14 -20.04 -4.49
C LEU A 161 7.14 -19.97 -3.34
N ALA A 162 6.75 -20.38 -2.12
CA ALA A 162 7.65 -20.47 -0.98
C ALA A 162 8.79 -21.47 -1.26
N ASP A 163 8.50 -22.64 -1.85
CA ASP A 163 9.51 -23.64 -2.23
C ASP A 163 10.56 -23.05 -3.20
N VAL A 164 10.12 -22.23 -4.16
CA VAL A 164 11.02 -21.55 -5.11
C VAL A 164 11.89 -20.52 -4.40
N ILE A 165 11.32 -19.75 -3.47
CA ILE A 165 12.06 -18.76 -2.67
C ILE A 165 13.09 -19.46 -1.78
N ASP A 166 12.72 -20.57 -1.15
CA ASP A 166 13.61 -21.37 -0.31
C ASP A 166 14.77 -21.94 -1.14
N LEU A 167 14.51 -22.45 -2.35
CA LEU A 167 15.56 -22.92 -3.25
C LEU A 167 16.52 -21.79 -3.64
N ALA A 168 16.00 -20.60 -3.96
CA ALA A 168 16.83 -19.43 -4.26
C ALA A 168 17.69 -19.02 -3.04
N LEU A 169 17.12 -19.07 -1.84
CA LEU A 169 17.84 -18.76 -0.61
C LEU A 169 18.93 -19.79 -0.30
N VAL A 170 18.70 -21.08 -0.58
CA VAL A 170 19.72 -22.14 -0.48
C VAL A 170 20.88 -21.86 -1.44
N ALA A 171 20.59 -21.51 -2.69
CA ALA A 171 21.61 -21.19 -3.69
C ALA A 171 22.45 -19.96 -3.28
N LEU A 172 21.81 -18.90 -2.77
CA LEU A 172 22.49 -17.72 -2.27
C LEU A 172 23.31 -18.04 -1.01
N SER A 173 22.79 -18.86 -0.10
CA SER A 173 23.50 -19.29 1.11
C SER A 173 24.76 -20.10 0.80
N ALA A 174 24.73 -20.95 -0.23
CA ALA A 174 25.91 -21.65 -0.71
C ALA A 174 26.98 -20.67 -1.22
N ARG A 175 26.59 -19.63 -1.96
CA ARG A 175 27.51 -18.57 -2.41
C ARG A 175 28.06 -17.72 -1.27
N ILE A 176 27.30 -17.50 -0.21
CA ILE A 176 27.79 -16.83 1.01
C ILE A 176 28.86 -17.69 1.69
N THR A 177 28.66 -19.00 1.73
CA THR A 177 29.63 -19.94 2.30
C THR A 177 30.93 -19.99 1.49
N ASP A 178 30.85 -19.75 0.18
CA ASP A 178 32.00 -19.66 -0.74
C ASP A 178 32.62 -18.24 -0.81
N LEU A 179 32.21 -17.31 0.06
CA LEU A 179 32.85 -16.00 0.11
C LEU A 179 34.32 -16.14 0.56
N PRO A 180 35.22 -15.34 -0.03
CA PRO A 180 36.61 -15.28 0.41
C PRO A 180 36.72 -14.69 1.81
N GLU A 181 37.91 -14.71 2.41
CA GLU A 181 38.14 -14.06 3.70
C GLU A 181 37.88 -12.55 3.62
N ARG A 182 37.41 -11.94 4.72
CA ARG A 182 37.04 -10.51 4.76
C ARG A 182 38.18 -9.54 4.42
N THR A 183 39.42 -9.97 4.58
CA THR A 183 40.61 -9.18 4.26
C THR A 183 40.98 -9.24 2.78
N GLU A 184 40.41 -10.17 2.02
CA GLU A 184 40.67 -10.31 0.60
C GLU A 184 40.05 -9.16 -0.21
N PRO A 185 40.77 -8.58 -1.19
CA PRO A 185 40.30 -7.41 -1.95
C PRO A 185 38.96 -7.61 -2.66
N ASN A 186 38.64 -8.85 -3.05
CA ASN A 186 37.41 -9.20 -3.76
C ASN A 186 36.23 -9.56 -2.84
N PHE A 187 36.41 -9.56 -1.51
CA PHE A 187 35.34 -9.87 -0.57
C PHE A 187 34.16 -8.90 -0.71
N THR A 188 34.41 -7.60 -0.56
CA THR A 188 33.33 -6.60 -0.55
C THR A 188 32.55 -6.56 -1.86
N SER A 189 33.23 -6.69 -3.01
CA SER A 189 32.53 -6.71 -4.29
C SER A 189 31.60 -7.94 -4.42
N ARG A 190 32.06 -9.12 -3.99
CA ARG A 190 31.24 -10.34 -3.97
C ARG A 190 30.09 -10.26 -2.96
N ALA A 191 30.36 -9.78 -1.75
CA ALA A 191 29.36 -9.64 -0.70
C ALA A 191 28.26 -8.65 -1.12
N THR A 192 28.63 -7.48 -1.66
CA THR A 192 27.67 -6.48 -2.18
C THR A 192 26.81 -7.04 -3.31
N ALA A 193 27.37 -7.86 -4.21
CA ALA A 193 26.59 -8.50 -5.27
C ALA A 193 25.53 -9.47 -4.70
N ILE A 194 25.91 -10.31 -3.73
CA ILE A 194 24.97 -11.23 -3.08
C ILE A 194 23.91 -10.47 -2.27
N LEU A 195 24.28 -9.40 -1.56
CA LEU A 195 23.33 -8.54 -0.84
C LEU A 195 22.30 -7.92 -1.78
N ALA A 196 22.72 -7.46 -2.95
CA ALA A 196 21.79 -6.91 -3.96
C ALA A 196 20.81 -7.98 -4.47
N GLU A 197 21.25 -9.22 -4.66
CA GLU A 197 20.38 -10.35 -5.03
C GLU A 197 19.40 -10.72 -3.90
N LEU A 198 19.86 -10.75 -2.65
CA LEU A 198 19.02 -10.98 -1.48
C LEU A 198 17.97 -9.87 -1.31
N HIS A 199 18.33 -8.61 -1.53
CA HIS A 199 17.38 -7.50 -1.45
C HIS A 199 16.30 -7.60 -2.53
N LYS A 200 16.67 -7.97 -3.77
CA LYS A 200 15.69 -8.26 -4.83
C LYS A 200 14.76 -9.42 -4.46
N LEU A 201 15.31 -10.47 -3.87
CA LEU A 201 14.52 -11.61 -3.37
C LEU A 201 13.58 -11.18 -2.24
N GLU A 202 14.01 -10.31 -1.33
CA GLU A 202 13.16 -9.75 -0.27
C GLU A 202 11.99 -8.96 -0.86
N ILE A 203 12.23 -8.05 -1.80
CA ILE A 203 11.17 -7.26 -2.45
C ILE A 203 10.14 -8.17 -3.13
N ALA A 204 10.62 -9.18 -3.88
CA ALA A 204 9.75 -10.14 -4.54
C ALA A 204 8.93 -10.95 -3.54
N THR A 205 9.56 -11.46 -2.48
CA THR A 205 8.92 -12.26 -1.43
C THR A 205 7.92 -11.43 -0.62
N ALA A 206 8.24 -10.18 -0.28
CA ALA A 206 7.35 -9.29 0.44
C ALA A 206 6.13 -8.90 -0.41
N THR A 207 6.29 -8.78 -1.72
CA THR A 207 5.18 -8.56 -2.66
C THR A 207 4.29 -9.80 -2.74
N ALA A 208 4.88 -10.98 -2.87
CA ALA A 208 4.16 -12.24 -2.85
C ALA A 208 3.36 -12.45 -1.55
N ALA A 209 4.00 -12.26 -0.39
CA ALA A 209 3.36 -12.41 0.91
C ALA A 209 2.20 -11.42 1.12
N ARG A 210 2.30 -10.19 0.58
CA ARG A 210 1.20 -9.21 0.61
C ARG A 210 0.01 -9.64 -0.26
N ASN A 211 0.28 -10.28 -1.39
CA ASN A 211 -0.76 -10.72 -2.33
C ASN A 211 -1.41 -12.05 -1.91
N ALA A 212 -0.69 -12.90 -1.17
CA ALA A 212 -1.17 -14.18 -0.65
C ALA A 212 -1.45 -14.11 0.86
N ARG A 213 -2.41 -13.26 1.24
CA ARG A 213 -2.77 -12.99 2.63
C ARG A 213 -3.15 -14.30 3.35
N GLY A 214 -2.60 -14.53 4.54
CA GLY A 214 -2.82 -15.76 5.33
C GLY A 214 -1.84 -16.90 5.04
N SER A 215 -0.91 -16.76 4.10
CA SER A 215 0.14 -17.75 3.86
C SER A 215 1.26 -17.67 4.92
N ALA A 216 1.21 -18.59 5.90
CA ALA A 216 2.30 -18.74 6.87
C ALA A 216 3.63 -19.12 6.19
N ALA A 217 3.60 -19.94 5.14
CA ALA A 217 4.81 -20.37 4.42
C ALA A 217 5.58 -19.17 3.82
N LEU A 218 4.88 -18.23 3.18
CA LEU A 218 5.51 -17.03 2.62
C LEU A 218 6.00 -16.07 3.72
N ALA A 219 5.33 -16.02 4.87
CA ALA A 219 5.81 -15.26 6.02
C ALA A 219 7.12 -15.83 6.58
N VAL A 220 7.22 -17.16 6.70
CA VAL A 220 8.45 -17.83 7.13
C VAL A 220 9.58 -17.62 6.11
N ALA A 221 9.30 -17.79 4.81
CA ALA A 221 10.28 -17.55 3.75
C ALA A 221 10.79 -16.09 3.76
N LEU A 222 9.89 -15.10 3.91
CA LEU A 222 10.28 -13.69 4.05
C LEU A 222 11.19 -13.46 5.26
N GLY A 223 10.86 -14.08 6.39
CA GLY A 223 11.67 -14.03 7.61
C GLY A 223 13.06 -14.62 7.39
N ALA A 224 13.16 -15.75 6.69
CA ALA A 224 14.43 -16.41 6.37
C ALA A 224 15.32 -15.56 5.43
N VAL A 225 14.72 -14.96 4.39
CA VAL A 225 15.43 -14.04 3.48
C VAL A 225 15.98 -12.83 4.25
N ARG A 226 15.15 -12.20 5.09
CA ARG A 226 15.56 -11.07 5.93
C ARG A 226 16.68 -11.43 6.90
N ALA A 227 16.56 -12.57 7.57
CA ALA A 227 17.62 -13.04 8.48
C ALA A 227 18.95 -13.20 7.73
N ARG A 228 18.93 -13.81 6.53
CA ARG A 228 20.14 -14.01 5.73
C ARG A 228 20.73 -12.72 5.18
N TYR A 229 19.91 -11.79 4.74
CA TYR A 229 20.36 -10.46 4.37
C TYR A 229 21.05 -9.79 5.56
N ASN A 230 20.41 -9.77 6.74
CA ASN A 230 20.95 -9.15 7.94
C ASN A 230 22.29 -9.78 8.38
N ASP A 231 22.38 -11.11 8.39
CA ASP A 231 23.61 -11.83 8.76
C ASP A 231 24.79 -11.42 7.86
N LEU A 232 24.57 -11.43 6.54
CA LEU A 232 25.60 -11.06 5.57
C LEU A 232 25.95 -9.56 5.66
N MET A 233 24.95 -8.70 5.88
CA MET A 233 25.09 -7.27 6.02
C MET A 233 25.99 -6.92 7.22
N LEU A 234 25.72 -7.54 8.38
CA LEU A 234 26.53 -7.40 9.59
C LEU A 234 27.93 -7.99 9.40
N HIS A 235 28.05 -9.14 8.73
CA HIS A 235 29.36 -9.72 8.44
C HIS A 235 30.22 -8.81 7.53
N ALA A 236 29.62 -8.27 6.47
CA ALA A 236 30.28 -7.41 5.49
C ALA A 236 30.68 -6.05 6.08
N ALA A 237 29.92 -5.51 7.03
CA ALA A 237 30.24 -4.25 7.71
C ALA A 237 31.58 -4.26 8.45
N HIS A 238 32.11 -5.43 8.79
CA HIS A 238 33.40 -5.59 9.46
C HIS A 238 34.59 -5.76 8.48
N ALA A 239 34.35 -5.71 7.17
CA ALA A 239 35.42 -5.78 6.18
C ALA A 239 36.20 -4.45 6.11
N PRO A 240 37.52 -4.46 5.86
CA PRO A 240 38.35 -3.25 5.80
C PRO A 240 37.87 -2.24 4.76
N ASN A 241 37.26 -2.72 3.68
CA ASN A 241 36.73 -1.94 2.56
C ASN A 241 35.19 -1.96 2.54
N ALA A 242 34.52 -2.13 3.68
CA ALA A 242 33.07 -2.07 3.78
C ALA A 242 32.50 -0.73 3.25
N THR A 243 31.40 -0.80 2.51
CA THR A 243 30.72 0.39 1.98
C THR A 243 30.14 1.24 3.12
N VAL A 244 29.89 2.52 2.85
CA VAL A 244 29.24 3.43 3.82
C VAL A 244 27.90 2.84 4.28
N GLY A 245 27.06 2.35 3.36
CA GLY A 245 25.79 1.71 3.69
C GLY A 245 25.95 0.46 4.56
N GLN A 246 26.97 -0.38 4.31
CA GLN A 246 27.25 -1.55 5.14
C GLN A 246 27.55 -1.19 6.59
N ARG A 247 28.47 -0.23 6.79
CA ARG A 247 28.84 0.25 8.12
C ARG A 247 27.66 0.93 8.81
N LEU A 248 26.90 1.74 8.07
CA LEU A 248 25.75 2.47 8.58
C LEU A 248 24.67 1.51 9.06
N TYR A 249 24.32 0.52 8.25
CA TYR A 249 23.35 -0.51 8.62
C TYR A 249 23.72 -1.17 9.96
N ALA A 250 24.99 -1.56 10.12
CA ALA A 250 25.47 -2.21 11.34
C ALA A 250 25.42 -1.27 12.56
N ALA A 251 25.89 -0.03 12.42
CA ALA A 251 25.86 0.97 13.49
C ALA A 251 24.43 1.30 13.93
N ARG A 252 23.55 1.53 12.95
CA ARG A 252 22.12 1.79 13.15
C ARG A 252 21.46 0.63 13.89
N ARG A 253 21.74 -0.62 13.49
CA ARG A 253 21.18 -1.81 14.12
C ARG A 253 21.68 -2.03 15.54
N ALA A 254 22.95 -1.76 15.82
CA ALA A 254 23.53 -1.84 17.16
C ALA A 254 22.87 -0.87 18.14
N LEU A 255 22.40 0.28 17.66
CA LEU A 255 21.72 1.31 18.44
C LEU A 255 20.19 1.20 18.41
N GLY A 256 19.63 0.22 17.69
CA GLY A 256 18.19 0.04 17.57
C GLY A 256 17.46 1.12 16.76
N LEU A 257 18.19 1.89 15.95
CA LEU A 257 17.65 2.98 15.15
C LEU A 257 16.89 2.44 13.91
N SER A 258 15.75 3.04 13.60
CA SER A 258 15.04 2.85 12.33
C SER A 258 15.73 3.58 11.18
N ALA A 259 15.39 3.20 9.94
CA ALA A 259 15.91 3.88 8.75
C ALA A 259 15.49 5.36 8.73
N ASP A 260 14.25 5.66 9.12
CA ASP A 260 13.73 7.03 9.18
C ASP A 260 14.47 7.88 10.24
N GLU A 261 14.74 7.33 11.43
CA GLU A 261 15.50 8.04 12.46
C GLU A 261 16.93 8.34 12.02
N ALA A 262 17.59 7.38 11.38
CA ALA A 262 18.95 7.59 10.86
C ALA A 262 18.98 8.57 9.68
N ALA A 263 18.00 8.52 8.77
CA ALA A 263 17.88 9.46 7.66
C ALA A 263 17.64 10.89 8.17
N ASN A 264 16.75 11.04 9.16
CA ASN A 264 16.51 12.31 9.84
C ASN A 264 17.78 12.83 10.54
N ALA A 265 18.55 11.97 11.20
CA ALA A 265 19.81 12.34 11.84
C ALA A 265 20.90 12.76 10.83
N ALA A 266 20.96 12.12 9.66
CA ALA A 266 21.85 12.51 8.57
C ALA A 266 21.35 13.72 7.75
N GLY A 267 20.08 14.12 7.91
CA GLY A 267 19.48 15.20 7.12
C GLY A 267 19.30 14.85 5.64
N ILE A 268 18.98 13.59 5.33
CA ILE A 268 18.72 13.05 3.99
C ILE A 268 17.36 12.36 3.93
N ASP A 269 16.90 12.01 2.73
CA ASP A 269 15.66 11.22 2.58
C ASP A 269 15.88 9.75 2.98
N THR A 270 14.86 9.11 3.56
CA THR A 270 14.92 7.68 3.93
C THR A 270 15.24 6.80 2.72
N THR A 271 14.76 7.15 1.54
CA THR A 271 15.05 6.41 0.30
C THR A 271 16.53 6.48 -0.07
N GLU A 272 17.19 7.61 0.13
CA GLU A 272 18.65 7.76 -0.12
C GLU A 272 19.44 6.87 0.85
N LEU A 273 19.05 6.82 2.12
CA LEU A 273 19.67 5.93 3.11
C LEU A 273 19.50 4.46 2.71
N LEU A 274 18.28 4.05 2.38
CA LEU A 274 17.98 2.67 1.99
C LEU A 274 18.70 2.27 0.69
N SER A 275 18.83 3.18 -0.27
CA SER A 275 19.65 2.97 -1.48
C SER A 275 21.11 2.73 -1.13
N ALA A 276 21.70 3.49 -0.19
CA ALA A 276 23.06 3.22 0.29
C ALA A 276 23.18 1.85 0.96
N GLU A 277 22.25 1.47 1.84
CA GLU A 277 22.23 0.15 2.50
C GLU A 277 22.07 -0.99 1.48
N ALA A 278 21.32 -0.76 0.39
CA ALA A 278 21.19 -1.66 -0.75
C ALA A 278 22.45 -1.74 -1.64
N GLY A 279 23.49 -0.94 -1.35
CA GLY A 279 24.75 -0.90 -2.10
C GLY A 279 24.71 -0.04 -3.36
N GLU A 280 23.69 0.81 -3.52
CA GLU A 280 23.61 1.76 -4.62
C GLU A 280 24.59 2.91 -4.43
N ARG A 281 25.09 3.45 -5.55
CA ARG A 281 25.97 4.61 -5.53
C ARG A 281 25.13 5.88 -5.39
N LEU A 282 25.32 6.60 -4.28
CA LEU A 282 24.69 7.88 -4.05
C LEU A 282 25.50 9.04 -4.63
N GLU A 283 24.84 10.20 -4.69
CA GLU A 283 25.51 11.48 -4.96
C GLU A 283 26.48 11.86 -3.82
N ALA A 284 27.38 12.81 -4.10
CA ALA A 284 28.43 13.19 -3.17
C ALA A 284 27.89 13.76 -1.84
N ARG A 285 26.82 14.56 -1.88
CA ARG A 285 26.25 15.19 -0.69
C ARG A 285 25.63 14.15 0.28
N PRO A 286 24.71 13.26 -0.15
CA PRO A 286 24.19 12.21 0.74
C PRO A 286 25.29 11.29 1.27
N THR A 287 26.28 10.94 0.44
CA THR A 287 27.42 10.13 0.89
C THR A 287 28.18 10.79 2.04
N ALA A 288 28.52 12.08 1.91
CA ALA A 288 29.21 12.82 2.97
C ALA A 288 28.36 12.95 4.24
N ALA A 289 27.05 13.11 4.12
CA ALA A 289 26.14 13.16 5.27
C ALA A 289 26.09 11.82 6.03
N LEU A 290 26.06 10.70 5.31
CA LEU A 290 26.10 9.36 5.91
C LEU A 290 27.45 9.05 6.57
N GLU A 291 28.56 9.49 5.98
CA GLU A 291 29.88 9.38 6.61
C GLU A 291 29.98 10.21 7.90
N ALA A 292 29.47 11.45 7.88
CA ALA A 292 29.42 12.30 9.07
C ALA A 292 28.54 11.71 10.18
N LEU A 293 27.40 11.09 9.83
CA LEU A 293 26.58 10.37 10.80
C LEU A 293 27.34 9.16 11.37
N LEU A 294 27.98 8.37 10.52
CA LEU A 294 28.78 7.21 10.96
C LEU A 294 29.86 7.58 11.97
N ASP A 295 30.56 8.69 11.76
CA ASP A 295 31.58 9.18 12.70
C ASP A 295 30.98 9.53 14.07
N GLN A 296 29.71 9.98 14.12
CA GLN A 296 28.98 10.25 15.37
C GLN A 296 28.43 8.97 16.03
N LEU A 297 28.08 7.96 15.23
CA LEU A 297 27.52 6.69 15.71
C LEU A 297 28.60 5.68 16.12
N ALA A 298 29.86 5.87 15.67
CA ALA A 298 30.97 5.05 16.09
C ALA A 298 31.08 5.08 17.63
N PRO A 299 31.25 3.93 18.30
CA PRO A 299 31.34 3.93 19.76
C PRO A 299 32.51 4.81 20.19
N VAL A 300 32.21 5.84 21.00
CA VAL A 300 33.24 6.58 21.74
C VAL A 300 33.97 5.53 22.57
N ALA A 301 35.22 5.22 22.21
CA ALA A 301 36.03 4.33 23.01
C ALA A 301 36.06 4.85 24.45
N PRO A 302 35.79 4.03 25.48
CA PRO A 302 35.96 4.49 26.85
C PRO A 302 37.43 4.89 27.01
N THR A 303 37.67 6.17 27.26
CA THR A 303 38.98 6.67 27.69
C THR A 303 39.39 5.90 28.94
N ALA A 304 40.45 5.10 28.82
CA ALA A 304 41.09 4.41 29.93
C ALA A 304 41.72 5.40 30.92
#